data_AF-A0A8H4MCK9-F1
#
_entry.id   AF-A0A8H4MCK9-F1
#
_cell.length_a   1.000
_cell.length_b   1.000
_cell.length_c   1.000
_cell.angle_alpha   90.00
_cell.angle_beta   90.00
_cell.angle_gamma   90.00
#
_symmetry.space_group_name_H-M   'P 1'
#
loop_
_entity.id
_entity.type
_entity.pdbx_description
1 polymer ?
#
loop_
_entity_poly.entity_id
_entity_poly.type
_entity_poly.pdbx_seq_one_letter_code
_entity_poly.pdbx_strand_id
1 'polypeptide(L)'
;MNSGKRLNTDPGGTDLQKAIDLANLSRPEPIIEEEANAYGVDIPFITSSGHLTGQNPEILTSTSNARDASQFITEKSLCRNREELVQSLAILQEALAAGRALAGRPSEAIPTATVNDGVPIPEDVVVQEYVSGWDHSVVVIEVGDCPVALAPERYVYPKGFTPYVDYLTFEVKFHPETHELAVQAFHANKMASQTWCNVDIRVPPPGQGEPVVLEVNSMPAVFLPRDHEWEDVTIRESFPGGHRALINTMIASHLLRRRAHEEKLNRVAEVYDNVSPKYDENIVKVTRLPAIYRKILARVDLSQGTILELGAGTGLFGRALAQEMQQRATPPDSDSDSASSNNQTPFPFSSSSSSSLSPRPYSITGIELSQGMAEKCRQTGVYEKIHHGAVQAIPPTPPVRSHSQFVGVVLFASG
;
A
#
# COMPACT_ATOMS: atom_id res chain seq x y z
N MET A 1 -57.35 20.41 2.71
CA MET A 1 -57.21 19.13 3.45
C MET A 1 -56.15 18.28 2.76
N ASN A 2 -55.45 17.42 3.52
CA ASN A 2 -54.59 16.29 3.11
C ASN A 2 -53.94 16.27 1.71
N SER A 3 -52.60 16.36 1.69
CA SER A 3 -51.78 15.35 1.01
C SER A 3 -50.35 15.35 1.58
N GLY A 4 -50.06 14.46 2.54
CA GLY A 4 -48.70 14.30 3.06
C GLY A 4 -47.87 13.37 2.18
N LYS A 5 -46.71 13.83 1.68
CA LYS A 5 -45.69 12.93 1.12
C LYS A 5 -44.72 12.53 2.23
N ARG A 6 -44.81 11.29 2.71
CA ARG A 6 -43.71 10.67 3.45
C ARG A 6 -42.60 10.32 2.46
N LEU A 7 -41.36 10.64 2.80
CA LEU A 7 -40.20 10.01 2.18
C LEU A 7 -40.13 8.56 2.69
N ASN A 8 -39.99 7.59 1.79
CA ASN A 8 -39.71 6.21 2.18
C ASN A 8 -38.25 6.12 2.61
N THR A 9 -38.02 5.92 3.91
CA THR A 9 -36.73 5.49 4.45
C THR A 9 -36.60 3.99 4.27
N ASP A 10 -35.87 3.55 3.25
CA ASP A 10 -35.41 2.15 3.13
C ASP A 10 -34.24 1.95 4.11
N PRO A 11 -34.37 1.08 5.14
CA PRO A 11 -33.36 0.93 6.19
C PRO A 11 -32.31 -0.16 5.87
N GLY A 12 -32.27 -0.67 4.63
CA GLY A 12 -31.57 -1.92 4.30
C GLY A 12 -30.10 -1.82 3.88
N GLY A 13 -29.72 -0.87 3.03
CA GLY A 13 -28.49 -1.04 2.20
C GLY A 13 -27.55 0.15 2.01
N THR A 14 -27.89 1.38 2.41
CA THR A 14 -27.13 2.56 1.94
C THR A 14 -25.76 2.75 2.60
N ASP A 15 -25.59 2.37 3.87
CA ASP A 15 -24.50 2.94 4.67
C ASP A 15 -23.20 2.15 4.61
N LEU A 16 -23.29 0.85 4.33
CA LEU A 16 -22.13 0.04 3.94
C LEU A 16 -21.62 0.45 2.54
N GLN A 17 -22.51 0.73 1.60
CA GLN A 17 -22.12 1.18 0.26
C GLN A 17 -21.42 2.54 0.32
N LYS A 18 -22.00 3.53 1.03
CA LYS A 18 -21.35 4.84 1.28
C LYS A 18 -19.95 4.70 1.89
N ALA A 19 -19.74 3.73 2.78
CA ALA A 19 -18.42 3.48 3.38
C ALA A 19 -17.41 2.90 2.38
N ILE A 20 -17.86 2.03 1.46
CA ILE A 20 -17.05 1.52 0.34
C ILE A 20 -16.74 2.64 -0.66
N ASP A 21 -17.73 3.46 -1.01
CA ASP A 21 -17.58 4.60 -1.93
C ASP A 21 -16.57 5.63 -1.36
N LEU A 22 -16.66 5.94 -0.07
CA LEU A 22 -15.71 6.80 0.66
C LEU A 22 -14.29 6.21 0.77
N ALA A 23 -14.12 4.89 0.68
CA ALA A 23 -12.81 4.25 0.63
C ALA A 23 -12.22 4.28 -0.79
N ASN A 24 -13.05 4.16 -1.82
CA ASN A 24 -12.63 4.13 -3.23
C ASN A 24 -12.14 5.49 -3.76
N LEU A 25 -12.55 6.61 -3.16
CA LEU A 25 -12.07 7.97 -3.44
C LEU A 25 -10.58 8.22 -3.06
N SER A 26 -9.80 7.17 -2.74
CA SER A 26 -8.44 7.26 -2.21
C SER A 26 -7.34 6.93 -3.23
N ARG A 27 -7.65 6.77 -4.52
CA ARG A 27 -6.62 6.58 -5.57
C ARG A 27 -6.04 7.94 -5.96
N PRO A 28 -4.70 8.11 -5.98
CA PRO A 28 -4.11 9.28 -6.62
C PRO A 28 -4.38 9.23 -8.12
N GLU A 29 -4.89 10.32 -8.66
CA GLU A 29 -4.94 10.54 -10.11
C GLU A 29 -3.56 11.00 -10.60
N PRO A 30 -3.17 10.70 -11.85
CA PRO A 30 -1.93 11.22 -12.42
C PRO A 30 -1.96 12.75 -12.46
N ILE A 31 -0.81 13.36 -12.21
CA ILE A 31 -0.64 14.82 -12.13
C ILE A 31 -0.81 15.41 -13.52
N ILE A 32 -1.59 16.49 -13.62
CA ILE A 32 -1.68 17.29 -14.84
C ILE A 32 -0.60 18.37 -14.86
N GLU A 33 -0.09 18.67 -16.05
CA GLU A 33 1.00 19.62 -16.30
C GLU A 33 0.83 20.97 -15.57
N GLU A 34 -0.41 21.49 -15.49
CA GLU A 34 -0.77 22.71 -14.77
C GLU A 34 -0.43 22.67 -13.27
N GLU A 35 -0.56 21.53 -12.59
CA GLU A 35 -0.28 21.40 -11.15
C GLU A 35 1.23 21.41 -10.86
N ALA A 36 2.06 20.82 -11.72
CA ALA A 36 3.51 20.84 -11.58
C ALA A 36 4.09 22.23 -11.90
N ASN A 37 3.62 22.84 -13.00
CA ASN A 37 3.96 24.21 -13.38
C ASN A 37 3.62 25.23 -12.29
N ALA A 38 2.55 25.02 -11.52
CA ALA A 38 2.18 25.87 -10.38
C ALA A 38 3.19 25.85 -9.22
N TYR A 39 4.04 24.82 -9.11
CA TYR A 39 5.16 24.75 -8.16
C TYR A 39 6.51 25.14 -8.76
N GLY A 40 6.58 25.46 -10.06
CA GLY A 40 7.82 25.77 -10.77
C GLY A 40 8.70 24.54 -11.06
N VAL A 41 8.15 23.32 -10.97
CA VAL A 41 8.89 22.09 -11.25
C VAL A 41 8.84 21.79 -12.73
N ASP A 42 10.00 21.85 -13.40
CA ASP A 42 10.14 21.29 -14.74
C ASP A 42 10.19 19.76 -14.65
N ILE A 43 9.12 19.13 -15.14
CA ILE A 43 8.98 17.68 -15.32
C ILE A 43 8.76 17.50 -16.83
N PRO A 44 9.49 16.61 -17.52
CA PRO A 44 9.40 16.43 -18.97
C PRO A 44 8.12 15.63 -19.31
N PHE A 45 6.97 16.30 -19.24
CA PHE A 45 5.67 15.73 -19.52
C PHE A 45 5.54 15.26 -20.97
N ILE A 46 4.61 14.33 -21.19
CA ILE A 46 4.27 13.80 -22.49
C ILE A 46 3.58 14.90 -23.32
N THR A 47 4.36 15.68 -24.07
CA THR A 47 3.79 16.69 -24.98
C THR A 47 3.08 15.98 -26.14
N SER A 48 1.75 16.08 -26.18
CA SER A 48 0.93 15.53 -27.29
C SER A 48 1.16 16.23 -28.64
N SER A 49 2.09 17.20 -28.67
CA SER A 49 2.53 17.98 -29.83
C SER A 49 4.04 17.85 -30.10
N GLY A 50 4.71 16.85 -29.52
CA GLY A 50 6.15 16.60 -29.70
C GLY A 50 6.50 16.15 -31.12
N HIS A 51 6.56 17.09 -32.06
CA HIS A 51 7.08 16.84 -33.41
C HIS A 51 8.60 16.62 -33.38
N LEU A 52 9.07 15.53 -33.98
CA LEU A 52 10.49 15.27 -34.23
C LEU A 52 11.06 16.17 -35.37
N THR A 53 10.29 17.14 -35.85
CA THR A 53 10.59 17.97 -37.03
C THR A 53 11.51 19.16 -36.72
N GLY A 54 12.61 18.94 -36.01
CA GLY A 54 13.62 19.97 -35.74
C GLY A 54 14.79 19.49 -34.89
N GLN A 55 15.98 19.37 -35.50
CA GLN A 55 17.27 19.09 -34.83
C GLN A 55 17.27 17.96 -33.77
N ASN A 56 16.78 16.78 -34.15
CA ASN A 56 16.99 15.50 -33.44
C ASN A 56 16.85 15.56 -31.89
N PRO A 57 15.64 15.85 -31.35
CA PRO A 57 15.38 15.53 -29.95
C PRO A 57 15.52 14.02 -29.75
N GLU A 58 16.42 13.60 -28.86
CA GLU A 58 16.48 12.22 -28.42
C GLU A 58 15.34 11.98 -27.41
N ILE A 59 14.68 10.82 -27.49
CA ILE A 59 13.55 10.47 -26.62
C ILE A 59 13.81 9.15 -25.90
N LEU A 60 13.35 9.05 -24.65
CA LEU A 60 13.50 7.87 -23.80
C LEU A 60 12.17 7.13 -23.70
N THR A 61 12.18 5.80 -23.91
CA THR A 61 11.05 4.91 -23.67
C THR A 61 11.19 4.16 -22.34
N SER A 62 10.13 4.10 -21.56
CA SER A 62 10.09 3.39 -20.27
C SER A 62 8.67 2.87 -19.99
N THR A 63 8.46 2.15 -18.89
CA THR A 63 7.11 1.69 -18.48
C THR A 63 6.52 2.67 -17.47
N SER A 64 5.23 2.98 -17.59
CA SER A 64 4.49 3.83 -16.62
C SER A 64 4.39 3.24 -15.20
N ASN A 65 4.75 1.97 -15.01
CA ASN A 65 4.65 1.29 -13.72
C ASN A 65 5.93 1.54 -12.89
N ALA A 66 5.93 2.65 -12.15
CA ALA A 66 7.05 3.20 -11.34
C ALA A 66 7.82 2.19 -10.44
N ARG A 67 7.26 1.03 -10.10
CA ARG A 67 8.03 0.00 -9.36
C ARG A 67 9.11 -0.70 -10.18
N ASP A 68 8.91 -0.81 -11.48
CA ASP A 68 9.72 -1.65 -12.37
C ASP A 68 10.21 -0.89 -13.61
N ALA A 69 9.90 0.41 -13.75
CA ALA A 69 10.16 1.21 -14.94
C ALA A 69 11.61 1.11 -15.45
N SER A 70 12.58 1.22 -14.54
CA SER A 70 14.02 1.13 -14.83
C SER A 70 14.51 -0.27 -15.21
N GLN A 71 13.78 -1.35 -14.85
CA GLN A 71 14.16 -2.73 -15.19
C GLN A 71 14.00 -3.04 -16.69
N PHE A 72 13.22 -2.24 -17.41
CA PHE A 72 12.96 -2.39 -18.85
C PHE A 72 13.72 -1.37 -19.71
N ILE A 73 14.50 -0.46 -19.11
CA ILE A 73 15.31 0.51 -19.85
C ILE A 73 16.57 -0.19 -20.37
N THR A 74 16.83 -0.07 -21.67
CA THR A 74 17.95 -0.72 -22.37
C THR A 74 18.64 0.24 -23.34
N GLU A 75 19.72 -0.21 -23.99
CA GLU A 75 20.45 0.57 -25.00
C GLU A 75 19.56 1.04 -26.17
N LYS A 76 18.37 0.45 -26.32
CA LYS A 76 17.36 0.72 -27.34
C LYS A 76 16.18 1.52 -26.81
N SER A 77 16.20 1.92 -25.54
CA SER A 77 15.20 2.82 -24.96
C SER A 77 15.44 4.28 -25.35
N LEU A 78 16.71 4.65 -25.60
CA LEU A 78 17.09 5.95 -26.12
C LEU A 78 16.97 5.95 -27.66
N CYS A 79 15.92 6.58 -28.18
CA CYS A 79 15.56 6.60 -29.59
C CYS A 79 15.82 7.99 -30.21
N ARG A 80 16.42 8.02 -31.40
CA ARG A 80 16.81 9.24 -32.14
C ARG A 80 15.95 9.51 -33.38
N ASN A 81 15.06 8.58 -33.70
CA ASN A 81 14.19 8.59 -34.86
C ASN A 81 12.97 7.66 -34.63
N ARG A 82 12.05 7.69 -35.59
CA ARG A 82 10.79 6.95 -35.56
C ARG A 82 11.01 5.43 -35.61
N GLU A 83 12.00 4.98 -36.37
CA GLU A 83 12.31 3.58 -36.60
C GLU A 83 12.84 2.92 -35.31
N GLU A 84 13.74 3.61 -34.60
CA GLU A 84 14.21 3.24 -33.26
C GLU A 84 13.06 3.22 -32.24
N LEU A 85 12.19 4.24 -32.23
CA LEU A 85 11.01 4.29 -31.36
C LEU A 85 10.10 3.06 -31.59
N VAL A 86 9.78 2.74 -32.84
CA VAL A 86 8.95 1.57 -33.18
C VAL A 86 9.62 0.25 -32.78
N GLN A 87 10.95 0.13 -32.94
CA GLN A 87 11.69 -1.05 -32.49
C GLN A 87 11.69 -1.16 -30.96
N SER A 88 11.86 -0.04 -30.26
CA SER A 88 11.88 0.05 -28.80
C SER A 88 10.53 -0.36 -28.19
N LEU A 89 9.43 0.18 -28.73
CA LEU A 89 8.07 -0.18 -28.35
C LEU A 89 7.77 -1.67 -28.58
N ALA A 90 8.28 -2.27 -29.66
CA ALA A 90 8.12 -3.70 -29.91
C ALA A 90 8.86 -4.58 -28.86
N ILE A 91 10.05 -4.17 -28.42
CA ILE A 91 10.82 -4.85 -27.36
C ILE A 91 10.10 -4.73 -26.01
N LEU A 92 9.61 -3.53 -25.66
CA LEU A 92 8.79 -3.32 -24.47
C LEU A 92 7.48 -4.12 -24.53
N GLN A 93 6.85 -4.24 -25.71
CA GLN A 93 5.63 -5.03 -25.90
C GLN A 93 5.83 -6.51 -25.56
N GLU A 94 6.97 -7.09 -25.99
CA GLU A 94 7.36 -8.47 -25.69
C GLU A 94 7.71 -8.64 -24.20
N ALA A 95 8.56 -7.77 -23.64
CA ALA A 95 9.01 -7.86 -22.26
C ALA A 95 7.86 -7.73 -21.24
N LEU A 96 6.89 -6.85 -21.50
CA LEU A 96 5.71 -6.64 -20.65
C LEU A 96 4.62 -7.71 -20.83
N ALA A 97 4.67 -8.54 -21.88
CA ALA A 97 3.59 -9.46 -22.23
C ALA A 97 3.20 -10.42 -21.10
N ALA A 98 4.19 -10.94 -20.35
CA ALA A 98 3.95 -11.83 -19.21
C ALA A 98 3.26 -11.10 -18.04
N GLY A 99 3.72 -9.89 -17.69
CA GLY A 99 3.12 -9.08 -16.63
C GLY A 99 1.69 -8.65 -16.97
N ARG A 100 1.45 -8.22 -18.21
CA ARG A 100 0.12 -7.87 -18.73
C ARG A 100 -0.84 -9.06 -18.70
N ALA A 101 -0.40 -10.25 -19.11
CA ALA A 101 -1.19 -11.47 -19.04
C ALA A 101 -1.57 -11.85 -17.59
N LEU A 102 -0.64 -11.73 -16.64
CA LEU A 102 -0.92 -11.93 -15.20
C LEU A 102 -1.89 -10.88 -14.64
N ALA A 103 -1.83 -9.64 -15.14
CA ALA A 103 -2.77 -8.57 -14.81
C ALA A 103 -4.13 -8.67 -15.54
N GLY A 104 -4.36 -9.72 -16.35
CA GLY A 104 -5.60 -9.91 -17.10
C GLY A 104 -5.78 -8.95 -18.29
N ARG A 105 -4.72 -8.27 -18.73
CA ARG A 105 -4.72 -7.36 -19.89
C ARG A 105 -4.17 -8.09 -21.13
N PRO A 106 -4.99 -8.51 -22.10
CA PRO A 106 -4.49 -9.14 -23.31
C PRO A 106 -3.76 -8.13 -24.20
N SER A 107 -2.65 -8.57 -24.82
CA SER A 107 -1.67 -7.73 -25.54
C SER A 107 -2.28 -6.82 -26.62
N GLU A 108 -3.36 -7.28 -27.27
CA GLU A 108 -4.03 -6.57 -28.38
C GLU A 108 -5.06 -5.52 -27.92
N ALA A 109 -5.39 -5.46 -26.62
CA ALA A 109 -6.50 -4.66 -26.10
C ALA A 109 -6.08 -3.45 -25.24
N ILE A 110 -4.79 -3.11 -25.24
CA ILE A 110 -4.30 -1.89 -24.59
C ILE A 110 -4.72 -0.70 -25.46
N PRO A 111 -5.50 0.27 -24.94
CA PRO A 111 -5.83 1.46 -25.70
C PRO A 111 -4.57 2.26 -26.03
N THR A 112 -4.53 2.81 -27.24
CA THR A 112 -3.52 3.79 -27.61
C THR A 112 -3.97 5.17 -27.13
N ALA A 113 -3.57 5.57 -25.92
CA ALA A 113 -3.94 6.89 -25.38
C ALA A 113 -3.20 8.04 -26.10
N THR A 114 -1.95 7.80 -26.51
CA THR A 114 -1.07 8.86 -27.04
C THR A 114 -0.52 8.49 -28.41
N VAL A 115 -0.39 9.49 -29.29
CA VAL A 115 0.24 9.37 -30.60
C VAL A 115 1.43 10.34 -30.66
N ASN A 116 2.65 9.80 -30.75
CA ASN A 116 3.87 10.58 -30.95
C ASN A 116 4.30 10.43 -32.42
N ASP A 117 4.28 11.51 -33.20
CA ASP A 117 4.53 11.56 -34.66
C ASP A 117 3.88 10.44 -35.50
N GLY A 118 2.66 10.05 -35.12
CA GLY A 118 1.89 8.99 -35.79
C GLY A 118 2.30 7.57 -35.39
N VAL A 119 3.10 7.39 -34.34
CA VAL A 119 3.38 6.11 -33.69
C VAL A 119 2.42 5.94 -32.50
N PRO A 120 1.69 4.81 -32.41
CA PRO A 120 0.81 4.53 -31.28
C PRO A 120 1.61 4.15 -30.03
N ILE A 121 1.42 4.87 -28.93
CA ILE A 121 2.03 4.56 -27.63
C ILE A 121 1.01 3.80 -26.75
N PRO A 122 1.35 2.63 -26.18
CA PRO A 122 0.50 1.91 -25.23
C PRO A 122 0.28 2.71 -23.94
N GLU A 123 -0.93 2.65 -23.36
CA GLU A 123 -1.27 3.29 -22.06
C GLU A 123 -0.30 2.99 -20.90
N ASP A 124 0.38 1.86 -20.91
CA ASP A 124 1.32 1.45 -19.86
C ASP A 124 2.80 1.76 -20.16
N VAL A 125 3.08 2.50 -21.25
CA VAL A 125 4.42 2.93 -21.69
C VAL A 125 4.52 4.45 -21.68
N VAL A 126 5.64 4.99 -21.18
CA VAL A 126 5.98 6.41 -21.21
C VAL A 126 7.00 6.66 -22.32
N VAL A 127 6.84 7.79 -23.02
CA VAL A 127 7.81 8.33 -23.97
C VAL A 127 8.03 9.80 -23.61
N GLN A 128 9.25 10.15 -23.26
CA GLN A 128 9.64 11.48 -22.75
C GLN A 128 10.89 11.99 -23.46
N GLU A 129 11.18 13.29 -23.35
CA GLU A 129 12.44 13.86 -23.84
C GLU A 129 13.64 13.32 -23.05
N TYR A 130 14.73 12.99 -23.75
CA TYR A 130 15.99 12.63 -23.13
C TYR A 130 16.82 13.89 -22.82
N VAL A 131 16.64 14.42 -21.63
CA VAL A 131 17.61 15.37 -21.03
C VAL A 131 18.95 14.65 -20.87
N SER A 132 20.06 15.26 -21.26
CA SER A 132 21.41 14.77 -20.97
C SER A 132 21.95 15.40 -19.68
N GLY A 133 22.71 14.65 -18.87
CA GLY A 133 23.14 15.14 -17.56
C GLY A 133 23.83 14.09 -16.69
N TRP A 134 24.02 14.44 -15.42
CA TRP A 134 24.25 13.51 -14.32
C TRP A 134 22.93 13.20 -13.63
N ASP A 135 22.62 11.92 -13.51
CA ASP A 135 21.49 11.47 -12.69
C ASP A 135 21.79 11.64 -11.20
N HIS A 136 20.78 12.01 -10.44
CA HIS A 136 20.75 12.21 -9.00
C HIS A 136 19.52 11.54 -8.40
N SER A 137 19.59 11.21 -7.12
CA SER A 137 18.50 10.57 -6.38
C SER A 137 18.40 11.20 -4.99
N VAL A 138 17.20 11.59 -4.56
CA VAL A 138 17.00 12.38 -3.34
C VAL A 138 15.90 11.76 -2.48
N VAL A 139 16.27 11.25 -1.31
CA VAL A 139 15.31 10.77 -0.32
C VAL A 139 14.68 11.98 0.39
N VAL A 140 13.36 12.11 0.32
CA VAL A 140 12.59 13.14 1.04
C VAL A 140 11.78 12.46 2.14
N ILE A 141 11.92 12.91 3.39
CA ILE A 141 11.23 12.37 4.57
C ILE A 141 10.25 13.39 5.12
N GLU A 142 9.04 12.96 5.47
CA GLU A 142 7.97 13.81 5.96
C GLU A 142 7.96 13.87 7.50
N VAL A 143 8.47 14.97 8.05
CA VAL A 143 8.63 15.22 9.49
C VAL A 143 7.46 16.05 9.99
N GLY A 144 6.47 15.39 10.60
CA GLY A 144 5.15 16.00 10.80
C GLY A 144 4.49 16.24 9.46
N ASP A 145 4.34 17.52 9.07
CA ASP A 145 3.81 17.95 7.77
C ASP A 145 4.88 18.74 6.95
N CYS A 146 6.16 18.64 7.35
CA CYS A 146 7.29 19.27 6.68
C CYS A 146 8.11 18.22 5.91
N PRO A 147 8.22 18.28 4.58
CA PRO A 147 9.19 17.48 3.85
C PRO A 147 10.63 17.94 4.16
N VAL A 148 11.54 16.99 4.26
CA VAL A 148 12.97 17.20 4.51
C VAL A 148 13.74 16.33 3.52
N ALA A 149 14.37 16.96 2.52
CA ALA A 149 15.33 16.30 1.66
C ALA A 149 16.59 15.92 2.45
N LEU A 150 17.06 14.69 2.25
CA LEU A 150 18.38 14.24 2.70
C LEU A 150 19.46 14.59 1.67
N ALA A 151 20.73 14.49 2.09
CA ALA A 151 21.88 14.75 1.22
C ALA A 151 21.79 13.94 -0.09
N PRO A 152 22.14 14.51 -1.26
CA PRO A 152 21.67 13.93 -2.51
C PRO A 152 22.69 12.99 -3.13
N GLU A 153 22.12 11.97 -3.75
CA GLU A 153 22.80 10.84 -4.34
C GLU A 153 22.99 11.12 -5.85
N ARG A 154 24.00 10.58 -6.55
CA ARG A 154 24.35 10.88 -7.96
C ARG A 154 25.10 9.74 -8.62
N TYR A 155 24.58 9.22 -9.71
CA TYR A 155 25.05 7.95 -10.26
C TYR A 155 26.50 8.04 -10.76
N VAL A 156 27.34 7.12 -10.27
CA VAL A 156 28.78 7.02 -10.57
C VAL A 156 28.99 5.78 -11.41
N TYR A 157 28.71 5.94 -12.69
CA TYR A 157 28.50 4.86 -13.64
C TYR A 157 29.72 3.94 -13.84
N PRO A 158 29.51 2.69 -14.33
CA PRO A 158 30.58 1.73 -14.60
C PRO A 158 31.68 2.24 -15.53
N LYS A 159 32.90 1.68 -15.41
CA LYS A 159 34.04 2.05 -16.25
C LYS A 159 33.76 1.79 -17.73
N GLY A 160 33.71 2.86 -18.52
CA GLY A 160 33.41 2.83 -19.96
C GLY A 160 32.15 3.60 -20.32
N PHE A 161 31.26 3.82 -19.34
CA PHE A 161 30.13 4.73 -19.47
C PHE A 161 30.63 6.17 -19.68
N THR A 162 29.96 6.91 -20.56
CA THR A 162 30.23 8.31 -20.88
C THR A 162 29.10 9.17 -20.32
N PRO A 163 29.30 9.88 -19.20
CA PRO A 163 28.33 10.84 -18.68
C PRO A 163 27.89 11.82 -19.77
N TYR A 164 26.65 12.28 -19.70
CA TYR A 164 25.99 13.12 -20.71
C TYR A 164 25.71 12.45 -22.07
N VAL A 165 26.09 11.19 -22.29
CA VAL A 165 25.76 10.44 -23.52
C VAL A 165 24.92 9.21 -23.18
N ASP A 166 25.42 8.38 -22.27
CA ASP A 166 24.74 7.17 -21.82
C ASP A 166 23.72 7.48 -20.71
N TYR A 167 22.66 6.66 -20.61
CA TYR A 167 21.52 6.86 -19.71
C TYR A 167 21.59 5.96 -18.45
N LEU A 168 20.85 6.33 -17.41
CA LEU A 168 20.80 5.68 -16.10
C LEU A 168 20.53 4.16 -16.17
N THR A 169 21.43 3.37 -15.56
CA THR A 169 21.17 1.99 -15.10
C THR A 169 21.46 1.88 -13.61
N PHE A 170 21.00 0.80 -12.98
CA PHE A 170 20.71 0.66 -11.55
C PHE A 170 21.79 1.04 -10.47
N GLU A 171 22.98 1.52 -10.81
CA GLU A 171 24.15 1.52 -9.92
C GLU A 171 24.73 2.94 -9.58
N VAL A 172 25.01 3.18 -8.27
CA VAL A 172 25.96 4.17 -7.64
C VAL A 172 25.47 5.64 -7.34
N LYS A 173 26.21 6.45 -6.53
CA LYS A 173 25.82 7.72 -5.78
C LYS A 173 27.08 8.69 -5.56
N PHE A 174 27.20 10.06 -5.38
CA PHE A 174 26.52 11.25 -4.73
C PHE A 174 26.88 12.69 -5.30
N HIS A 175 26.06 13.79 -5.12
CA HIS A 175 26.34 15.26 -5.41
C HIS A 175 25.23 16.28 -4.93
N PRO A 176 25.52 17.55 -4.51
CA PRO A 176 24.65 18.39 -3.64
C PRO A 176 23.46 19.26 -4.15
N GLU A 177 23.34 19.67 -5.43
CA GLU A 177 22.45 20.82 -5.78
C GLU A 177 20.93 20.54 -5.82
N THR A 178 20.49 19.31 -5.60
CA THR A 178 19.14 18.84 -5.98
C THR A 178 18.06 18.88 -4.87
N HIS A 179 18.39 19.40 -3.67
CA HIS A 179 17.46 19.40 -2.52
C HIS A 179 16.14 20.16 -2.74
N GLU A 180 16.18 21.38 -3.28
CA GLU A 180 14.98 22.23 -3.36
C GLU A 180 13.98 21.66 -4.38
N LEU A 181 14.48 21.26 -5.55
CA LEU A 181 13.70 20.60 -6.59
C LEU A 181 13.03 19.30 -6.08
N ALA A 182 13.72 18.50 -5.26
CA ALA A 182 13.13 17.31 -4.65
C ALA A 182 11.96 17.62 -3.69
N VAL A 183 12.03 18.72 -2.95
CA VAL A 183 10.93 19.20 -2.08
C VAL A 183 9.76 19.72 -2.91
N GLN A 184 10.02 20.47 -3.98
CA GLN A 184 8.97 20.92 -4.89
C GLN A 184 8.29 19.73 -5.59
N ALA A 185 9.07 18.74 -6.05
CA ALA A 185 8.57 17.50 -6.64
C ALA A 185 7.69 16.69 -5.67
N PHE A 186 8.08 16.58 -4.40
CA PHE A 186 7.26 15.97 -3.33
C PHE A 186 5.88 16.65 -3.21
N HIS A 187 5.84 17.99 -3.26
CA HIS A 187 4.58 18.74 -3.21
C HIS A 187 3.73 18.56 -4.47
N ALA A 188 4.33 18.69 -5.67
CA ALA A 188 3.64 18.48 -6.94
C ALA A 188 3.04 17.07 -7.06
N ASN A 189 3.77 16.05 -6.57
CA ASN A 189 3.32 14.65 -6.56
C ASN A 189 2.35 14.30 -5.42
N LYS A 190 1.87 15.30 -4.66
CA LYS A 190 0.90 15.11 -3.57
C LYS A 190 1.37 14.08 -2.54
N MET A 191 2.70 14.00 -2.33
CA MET A 191 3.35 13.02 -1.44
C MET A 191 3.15 13.31 0.05
N ALA A 192 2.46 14.42 0.38
CA ALA A 192 1.93 14.66 1.70
C ALA A 192 1.12 13.44 2.20
N SER A 193 1.39 13.04 3.43
CA SER A 193 0.95 11.82 4.09
C SER A 193 1.52 10.47 3.60
N GLN A 194 2.37 10.42 2.57
CA GLN A 194 3.08 9.19 2.19
C GLN A 194 4.31 8.90 3.08
N THR A 195 4.64 9.79 4.02
CA THR A 195 5.74 9.66 5.00
C THR A 195 7.16 9.80 4.42
N TRP A 196 7.38 9.40 3.18
CA TRP A 196 8.60 9.65 2.42
C TRP A 196 8.37 9.57 0.90
N CYS A 197 9.37 9.95 0.13
CA CYS A 197 9.56 9.50 -1.25
C CYS A 197 11.06 9.42 -1.58
N ASN A 198 11.37 8.88 -2.74
CA ASN A 198 12.60 9.16 -3.47
C ASN A 198 12.26 10.03 -4.70
N VAL A 199 13.16 10.93 -5.09
CA VAL A 199 13.03 11.77 -6.29
C VAL A 199 14.30 11.62 -7.12
N ASP A 200 14.17 11.11 -8.34
CA ASP A 200 15.27 11.05 -9.30
C ASP A 200 15.29 12.33 -10.16
N ILE A 201 16.47 12.92 -10.29
CA ILE A 201 16.69 14.26 -10.88
C ILE A 201 17.89 14.19 -11.82
N ARG A 202 17.78 14.71 -13.04
CA ARG A 202 18.93 14.88 -13.94
C ARG A 202 19.43 16.31 -13.90
N VAL A 203 20.72 16.49 -13.68
CA VAL A 203 21.41 17.79 -13.71
C VAL A 203 22.22 17.89 -15.01
N PRO A 204 21.86 18.78 -15.96
CA PRO A 204 22.60 18.97 -17.20
C PRO A 204 24.06 19.42 -16.99
N PRO A 205 24.90 19.40 -18.05
CA PRO A 205 26.20 20.05 -18.01
C PRO A 205 26.07 21.53 -17.62
N PRO A 206 27.00 22.11 -16.81
CA PRO A 206 26.91 23.50 -16.39
C PRO A 206 26.71 24.49 -17.54
N GLY A 207 25.59 25.21 -17.52
CA GLY A 207 25.20 26.17 -18.55
C GLY A 207 24.49 25.58 -19.78
N GLN A 208 24.03 24.32 -19.75
CA GLN A 208 23.24 23.69 -20.83
C GLN A 208 21.76 23.47 -20.48
N GLY A 209 21.35 23.70 -19.23
CA GLY A 209 19.96 23.61 -18.77
C GLY A 209 19.88 23.68 -17.24
N GLU A 210 18.67 23.72 -16.71
CA GLU A 210 18.38 23.59 -15.28
C GLU A 210 18.22 22.10 -14.90
N PRO A 211 18.31 21.73 -13.60
CA PRO A 211 17.97 20.39 -13.14
C PRO A 211 16.50 20.02 -13.40
N VAL A 212 16.25 18.79 -13.85
CA VAL A 212 14.93 18.29 -14.27
C VAL A 212 14.55 17.04 -13.46
N VAL A 213 13.29 16.92 -13.03
CA VAL A 213 12.80 15.71 -12.33
C VAL A 213 12.50 14.60 -13.33
N LEU A 214 13.03 13.40 -13.09
CA LEU A 214 12.76 12.21 -13.89
C LEU A 214 11.60 11.38 -13.32
N GLU A 215 11.63 11.09 -12.02
CA GLU A 215 10.66 10.22 -11.35
C GLU A 215 10.48 10.62 -9.88
N VAL A 216 9.29 10.35 -9.31
CA VAL A 216 9.04 10.39 -7.85
C VAL A 216 8.53 9.02 -7.39
N ASN A 217 9.41 8.23 -6.80
CA ASN A 217 9.07 6.92 -6.29
C ASN A 217 8.54 7.02 -4.85
N SER A 218 7.25 6.68 -4.69
CA SER A 218 6.55 6.66 -3.39
C SER A 218 7.05 5.62 -2.39
N MET A 219 7.86 4.66 -2.84
CA MET A 219 8.41 3.58 -2.03
C MET A 219 9.93 3.49 -2.25
N PRO A 220 10.72 4.42 -1.67
CA PRO A 220 12.18 4.30 -1.61
C PRO A 220 12.58 2.91 -1.11
N ALA A 221 13.63 2.36 -1.69
CA ALA A 221 14.02 0.97 -1.52
C ALA A 221 14.98 0.83 -0.34
N VAL A 222 14.39 1.01 0.85
CA VAL A 222 15.04 1.05 2.16
C VAL A 222 14.82 -0.25 2.95
N PHE A 223 15.67 -0.48 3.96
CA PHE A 223 15.72 -1.70 4.77
C PHE A 223 16.05 -2.96 3.98
N LEU A 224 16.80 -2.81 2.88
CA LEU A 224 17.25 -3.92 2.06
C LEU A 224 18.43 -4.69 2.67
N PRO A 225 18.75 -5.90 2.18
CA PRO A 225 19.97 -6.62 2.53
C PRO A 225 21.25 -5.79 2.27
N ARG A 226 22.33 -6.08 2.99
CA ARG A 226 23.56 -5.24 3.00
C ARG A 226 24.28 -5.09 1.66
N ASP A 227 24.14 -6.08 0.80
CA ASP A 227 24.62 -6.11 -0.59
C ASP A 227 23.74 -5.30 -1.55
N HIS A 228 22.60 -4.80 -1.06
CA HIS A 228 21.58 -4.02 -1.78
C HIS A 228 21.17 -2.76 -0.98
N GLU A 229 22.05 -2.22 -0.12
CA GLU A 229 21.80 -0.97 0.62
C GLU A 229 21.87 0.23 -0.35
N TRP A 230 20.73 0.75 -0.79
CA TRP A 230 20.65 1.88 -1.71
C TRP A 230 20.33 3.19 -0.97
N GLU A 231 19.08 3.45 -0.62
CA GLU A 231 18.68 4.65 0.13
C GLU A 231 19.04 4.53 1.63
N ASP A 232 19.30 3.29 2.09
CA ASP A 232 19.85 2.96 3.41
C ASP A 232 21.21 3.63 3.69
N VAL A 233 21.96 4.08 2.68
CA VAL A 233 23.22 4.82 2.86
C VAL A 233 22.91 6.25 3.32
N THR A 234 22.20 7.03 2.51
CA THR A 234 21.86 8.42 2.83
C THR A 234 21.00 8.57 4.08
N ILE A 235 20.09 7.64 4.39
CA ILE A 235 19.35 7.69 5.65
C ILE A 235 20.29 7.52 6.86
N ARG A 236 21.21 6.57 6.80
CA ARG A 236 22.18 6.28 7.87
C ARG A 236 23.21 7.40 8.08
N GLU A 237 23.64 8.06 7.00
CA GLU A 237 24.68 9.10 7.05
C GLU A 237 24.12 10.51 7.22
N SER A 238 22.93 10.80 6.66
CA SER A 238 22.38 12.15 6.56
C SER A 238 21.12 12.40 7.39
N PHE A 239 20.37 11.37 7.80
CA PHE A 239 19.26 11.57 8.74
C PHE A 239 19.74 11.43 10.20
N PRO A 240 19.56 12.44 11.08
CA PRO A 240 20.09 12.39 12.44
C PRO A 240 19.56 11.22 13.28
N GLY A 241 20.41 10.22 13.52
CA GLY A 241 20.06 8.97 14.22
C GLY A 241 19.59 7.82 13.30
N GLY A 242 19.69 7.99 11.98
CA GLY A 242 19.50 6.97 10.95
C GLY A 242 18.15 6.26 10.98
N HIS A 243 18.13 5.01 10.53
CA HIS A 243 16.92 4.17 10.43
C HIS A 243 16.07 4.12 11.69
N ARG A 244 16.68 4.16 12.89
CA ARG A 244 15.93 4.17 14.15
C ARG A 244 15.21 5.50 14.37
N ALA A 245 15.88 6.63 14.10
CA ALA A 245 15.22 7.93 14.14
C ALA A 245 14.16 8.05 13.05
N LEU A 246 14.39 7.47 11.87
CA LEU A 246 13.43 7.47 10.77
C LEU A 246 12.15 6.74 11.16
N ILE A 247 12.22 5.48 11.60
CA ILE A 247 11.05 4.71 12.06
C ILE A 247 10.28 5.45 13.18
N ASN A 248 11.01 6.03 14.14
CA ASN A 248 10.39 6.86 15.19
C ASN A 248 9.67 8.10 14.60
N THR A 249 10.25 8.71 13.57
CA THR A 249 9.68 9.88 12.88
C THR A 249 8.45 9.49 12.07
N MET A 250 8.47 8.39 11.32
CA MET A 250 7.28 7.85 10.63
C MET A 250 6.11 7.66 11.60
N ILE A 251 6.39 7.04 12.75
CA ILE A 251 5.40 6.82 13.82
C ILE A 251 4.92 8.17 14.39
N ALA A 252 5.81 9.12 14.64
CA ALA A 252 5.46 10.44 15.16
C ALA A 252 4.60 11.26 14.18
N SER A 253 5.01 11.37 12.91
CA SER A 253 4.27 12.04 11.84
C SER A 253 2.86 11.44 11.67
N HIS A 254 2.76 10.11 11.62
CA HIS A 254 1.48 9.40 11.57
C HIS A 254 0.62 9.68 12.81
N LEU A 255 1.19 9.70 14.02
CA LEU A 255 0.45 9.99 15.25
C LEU A 255 0.01 11.47 15.35
N LEU A 256 0.79 12.41 14.80
CA LEU A 256 0.43 13.83 14.73
C LEU A 256 -0.75 14.03 13.77
N ARG A 257 -0.66 13.56 12.53
CA ARG A 257 -1.79 13.62 11.58
C ARG A 257 -2.99 12.81 12.05
N ARG A 258 -2.80 11.71 12.78
CA ARG A 258 -3.90 10.99 13.42
C ARG A 258 -4.69 11.85 14.42
N ARG A 259 -4.08 12.82 15.11
CA ARG A 259 -4.83 13.79 15.95
C ARG A 259 -5.65 14.75 15.08
N ALA A 260 -5.08 15.25 13.98
CA ALA A 260 -5.82 16.04 12.98
C ALA A 260 -6.92 15.24 12.27
N HIS A 261 -6.87 13.91 12.30
CA HIS A 261 -7.86 13.00 11.74
C HIS A 261 -8.68 12.25 12.81
N GLU A 262 -8.62 12.66 14.07
CA GLU A 262 -9.32 11.99 15.17
C GLU A 262 -10.83 12.02 14.96
N GLU A 263 -11.38 13.13 14.44
CA GLU A 263 -12.77 13.20 13.98
C GLU A 263 -13.11 12.16 12.90
N LYS A 264 -12.22 11.92 11.92
CA LYS A 264 -12.47 10.95 10.85
C LYS A 264 -12.51 9.53 11.41
N LEU A 265 -11.62 9.21 12.34
CA LEU A 265 -11.61 7.92 13.02
C LEU A 265 -12.84 7.74 13.93
N ASN A 266 -13.26 8.79 14.65
CA ASN A 266 -14.43 8.75 15.51
C ASN A 266 -15.73 8.55 14.70
N ARG A 267 -15.87 9.20 13.54
CA ARG A 267 -17.00 8.95 12.61
C ARG A 267 -17.02 7.52 12.08
N VAL A 268 -15.85 6.92 11.82
CA VAL A 268 -15.76 5.50 11.42
C VAL A 268 -16.12 4.58 12.60
N ALA A 269 -15.63 4.86 13.80
CA ALA A 269 -15.99 4.14 15.02
C ALA A 269 -17.50 4.16 15.26
N GLU A 270 -18.13 5.33 15.17
CA GLU A 270 -19.58 5.54 15.32
C GLU A 270 -20.40 4.75 14.29
N VAL A 271 -19.96 4.70 13.02
CA VAL A 271 -20.62 3.86 11.99
C VAL A 271 -20.54 2.38 12.38
N TYR A 272 -19.37 1.89 12.83
CA TYR A 272 -19.21 0.50 13.26
C TYR A 272 -19.95 0.19 14.56
N ASP A 273 -20.03 1.11 15.52
CA ASP A 273 -20.85 1.00 16.74
C ASP A 273 -22.33 0.79 16.38
N ASN A 274 -22.86 1.61 15.47
CA ASN A 274 -24.25 1.54 15.02
C ASN A 274 -24.60 0.23 14.28
N VAL A 275 -23.67 -0.35 13.50
CA VAL A 275 -23.90 -1.66 12.87
C VAL A 275 -23.53 -2.86 13.74
N SER A 276 -22.77 -2.66 14.83
CA SER A 276 -22.32 -3.74 15.74
C SER A 276 -23.43 -4.67 16.24
N PRO A 277 -24.69 -4.24 16.49
CA PRO A 277 -25.77 -5.15 16.88
C PRO A 277 -26.07 -6.21 15.82
N LYS A 278 -26.00 -5.85 14.53
CA LYS A 278 -26.40 -6.65 13.36
C LYS A 278 -25.22 -7.17 12.52
N TYR A 279 -23.98 -6.87 12.91
CA TYR A 279 -22.79 -7.10 12.08
C TYR A 279 -22.63 -8.55 11.61
N ASP A 280 -22.75 -9.52 12.52
CA ASP A 280 -22.70 -10.96 12.21
C ASP A 280 -23.71 -11.34 11.12
N GLU A 281 -24.96 -10.91 11.26
CA GLU A 281 -26.01 -11.19 10.27
C GLU A 281 -25.70 -10.59 8.91
N ASN A 282 -25.22 -9.35 8.87
CA ASN A 282 -24.91 -8.64 7.63
C ASN A 282 -23.69 -9.26 6.94
N ILE A 283 -22.62 -9.53 7.69
CA ILE A 283 -21.37 -10.13 7.19
C ILE A 283 -21.60 -11.54 6.67
N VAL A 284 -22.43 -12.36 7.32
CA VAL A 284 -22.78 -13.72 6.85
C VAL A 284 -23.62 -13.69 5.56
N LYS A 285 -24.44 -12.65 5.35
CA LYS A 285 -25.25 -12.47 4.11
C LYS A 285 -24.41 -11.91 2.95
N VAL A 286 -23.47 -11.01 3.22
CA VAL A 286 -22.74 -10.23 2.20
C VAL A 286 -21.38 -10.84 1.83
N THR A 287 -20.75 -11.63 2.72
CA THR A 287 -19.34 -12.05 2.55
C THR A 287 -19.12 -13.56 2.64
N ARG A 288 -17.99 -14.02 2.09
CA ARG A 288 -17.49 -15.40 2.26
C ARG A 288 -16.58 -15.57 3.49
N LEU A 289 -16.57 -14.62 4.43
CA LEU A 289 -15.59 -14.57 5.53
C LEU A 289 -15.50 -15.85 6.38
N PRO A 290 -16.59 -16.53 6.79
CA PRO A 290 -16.48 -17.80 7.52
C PRO A 290 -15.71 -18.90 6.76
N ALA A 291 -15.78 -18.91 5.43
CA ALA A 291 -15.01 -19.84 4.60
C ALA A 291 -13.55 -19.41 4.41
N ILE A 292 -13.28 -18.10 4.42
CA ILE A 292 -11.91 -17.55 4.41
C ILE A 292 -11.19 -17.88 5.72
N TYR A 293 -11.83 -17.65 6.88
CA TYR A 293 -11.24 -17.97 8.18
C TYR A 293 -10.92 -19.46 8.33
N ARG A 294 -11.81 -20.38 7.92
CA ARG A 294 -11.50 -21.82 7.88
C ARG A 294 -10.28 -22.14 7.00
N LYS A 295 -10.15 -21.53 5.82
CA LYS A 295 -8.98 -21.71 4.93
C LYS A 295 -7.67 -21.19 5.54
N ILE A 296 -7.72 -20.17 6.40
CA ILE A 296 -6.55 -19.67 7.14
C ILE A 296 -6.23 -20.61 8.30
N LEU A 297 -7.21 -20.97 9.13
CA LEU A 297 -7.05 -21.84 10.30
C LEU A 297 -6.59 -23.26 9.93
N ALA A 298 -6.94 -23.76 8.74
CA ALA A 298 -6.44 -25.02 8.19
C ALA A 298 -4.99 -24.97 7.67
N ARG A 299 -4.35 -23.79 7.62
CA ARG A 299 -2.97 -23.57 7.15
C ARG A 299 -2.01 -23.12 8.23
N VAL A 300 -2.51 -22.61 9.36
CA VAL A 300 -1.71 -22.12 10.48
C VAL A 300 -1.52 -23.25 11.49
N ASP A 301 -0.29 -23.40 11.99
CA ASP A 301 -0.04 -24.23 13.18
C ASP A 301 -0.57 -23.50 14.42
N LEU A 302 -1.45 -24.15 15.16
CA LEU A 302 -2.14 -23.61 16.33
C LEU A 302 -1.71 -24.35 17.62
N SER A 303 -0.65 -25.17 17.54
CA SER A 303 -0.05 -25.89 18.68
C SER A 303 0.66 -24.96 19.67
N GLN A 304 1.11 -23.79 19.23
CA GLN A 304 1.76 -22.76 20.03
C GLN A 304 1.76 -21.41 19.30
N GLY A 305 1.61 -20.28 20.03
CA GLY A 305 1.89 -18.96 19.47
C GLY A 305 1.03 -17.80 20.01
N THR A 306 1.16 -16.64 19.37
CA THR A 306 0.38 -15.44 19.66
C THR A 306 -0.21 -14.89 18.36
N ILE A 307 -1.52 -14.68 18.35
CA ILE A 307 -2.27 -14.13 17.21
C ILE A 307 -2.64 -12.67 17.51
N LEU A 308 -2.42 -11.79 16.55
CA LEU A 308 -2.85 -10.39 16.58
C LEU A 308 -3.91 -10.13 15.51
N GLU A 309 -5.16 -9.93 15.92
CA GLU A 309 -6.28 -9.64 15.01
C GLU A 309 -6.51 -8.13 14.92
N LEU A 310 -6.40 -7.57 13.72
CA LEU A 310 -6.57 -6.15 13.43
C LEU A 310 -7.94 -5.90 12.81
N GLY A 311 -8.80 -5.09 13.44
CA GLY A 311 -10.18 -4.90 13.01
C GLY A 311 -11.05 -6.11 13.33
N ALA A 312 -10.98 -6.59 14.57
CA ALA A 312 -11.63 -7.84 15.00
C ALA A 312 -13.16 -7.82 14.90
N GLY A 313 -13.78 -6.64 14.78
CA GLY A 313 -15.22 -6.46 14.69
C GLY A 313 -15.91 -7.07 15.91
N THR A 314 -16.91 -7.92 15.69
CA THR A 314 -17.58 -8.65 16.77
C THR A 314 -16.79 -9.88 17.28
N GLY A 315 -15.64 -10.21 16.70
CA GLY A 315 -14.81 -11.36 17.06
C GLY A 315 -15.10 -12.65 16.28
N LEU A 316 -15.45 -12.52 15.00
CA LEU A 316 -15.84 -13.66 14.14
C LEU A 316 -14.67 -14.64 13.88
N PHE A 317 -13.44 -14.14 13.68
CA PHE A 317 -12.27 -15.02 13.52
C PHE A 317 -11.97 -15.74 14.84
N GLY A 318 -12.00 -15.04 15.97
CA GLY A 318 -11.86 -15.67 17.29
C GLY A 318 -12.88 -16.79 17.53
N ARG A 319 -14.17 -16.57 17.20
CA ARG A 319 -15.19 -17.63 17.28
C ARG A 319 -14.86 -18.83 16.39
N ALA A 320 -14.39 -18.60 15.16
CA ALA A 320 -13.98 -19.68 14.25
C ALA A 320 -12.75 -20.45 14.77
N LEU A 321 -11.75 -19.76 15.32
CA LEU A 321 -10.57 -20.35 15.97
C LEU A 321 -10.97 -21.22 17.17
N ALA A 322 -11.85 -20.72 18.05
CA ALA A 322 -12.32 -21.49 19.19
C ALA A 322 -13.07 -22.77 18.78
N GLN A 323 -13.90 -22.71 17.73
CA GLN A 323 -14.60 -23.87 17.17
C GLN A 323 -13.64 -24.89 16.54
N GLU A 324 -12.68 -24.44 15.73
CA GLU A 324 -11.63 -25.29 15.15
C GLU A 324 -10.85 -26.05 16.24
N MET A 325 -10.51 -25.36 17.33
CA MET A 325 -9.76 -25.96 18.44
C MET A 325 -10.61 -26.93 19.28
N GLN A 326 -11.91 -26.69 19.43
CA GLN A 326 -12.82 -27.68 20.01
C GLN A 326 -12.93 -28.93 19.13
N GLN A 327 -13.01 -28.76 17.81
CA GLN A 327 -13.05 -29.87 16.85
C GLN A 327 -11.76 -30.70 16.84
N ARG A 328 -10.57 -30.07 16.88
CA ARG A 328 -9.28 -30.79 16.97
C ARG A 328 -9.03 -31.43 18.35
N ALA A 329 -9.64 -30.93 19.42
CA ALA A 329 -9.52 -31.49 20.77
C ALA A 329 -10.51 -32.64 21.05
N THR A 330 -11.57 -32.75 20.24
CA THR A 330 -12.52 -33.87 20.32
C THR A 330 -11.94 -35.04 19.51
N PRO A 331 -11.73 -36.23 20.11
CA PRO A 331 -11.38 -37.41 19.32
C PRO A 331 -12.47 -37.68 18.28
N PRO A 332 -12.15 -38.25 17.10
CA PRO A 332 -13.19 -38.80 16.24
C PRO A 332 -13.95 -39.87 17.03
N ASP A 333 -15.28 -39.74 17.09
CA ASP A 333 -16.13 -40.67 17.82
C ASP A 333 -15.85 -42.11 17.36
N SER A 334 -15.50 -42.97 18.30
CA SER A 334 -15.30 -44.40 18.00
C SER A 334 -16.67 -45.04 17.89
N ASP A 335 -17.06 -45.41 16.67
CA ASP A 335 -18.38 -45.95 16.30
C ASP A 335 -18.94 -46.91 17.35
N SER A 336 -19.84 -46.38 18.19
CA SER A 336 -20.44 -47.08 19.32
C SER A 336 -21.94 -47.15 19.10
N ASP A 337 -22.37 -48.12 18.28
CA ASP A 337 -23.77 -48.43 18.01
C ASP A 337 -24.54 -48.62 19.34
N SER A 338 -25.36 -47.65 19.69
CA SER A 338 -26.14 -47.64 20.94
C SER A 338 -27.39 -46.78 20.79
N ALA A 339 -28.34 -47.29 19.99
CA ALA A 339 -29.62 -46.63 19.77
C ALA A 339 -30.49 -46.59 21.05
N SER A 340 -30.76 -45.40 21.58
CA SER A 340 -31.81 -45.19 22.58
C SER A 340 -32.41 -43.78 22.49
N SER A 341 -33.73 -43.74 22.39
CA SER A 341 -34.62 -42.62 22.04
C SER A 341 -34.70 -41.44 23.03
N ASN A 342 -35.05 -40.25 22.49
CA ASN A 342 -35.86 -39.17 23.09
C ASN A 342 -35.25 -38.43 24.32
N ASN A 343 -35.31 -37.09 24.46
CA ASN A 343 -36.33 -36.12 24.02
C ASN A 343 -35.75 -34.70 23.82
N GLN A 344 -36.54 -33.79 23.23
CA GLN A 344 -36.18 -32.37 23.05
C GLN A 344 -36.23 -31.54 24.36
N THR A 345 -35.31 -30.58 24.51
CA THR A 345 -35.53 -29.27 25.17
C THR A 345 -34.48 -28.26 24.69
N PRO A 346 -34.79 -26.95 24.61
CA PRO A 346 -33.81 -25.93 24.20
C PRO A 346 -32.98 -25.43 25.39
N PHE A 347 -31.65 -25.41 25.24
CA PHE A 347 -30.74 -24.91 26.28
C PHE A 347 -30.74 -23.38 26.38
N PRO A 348 -30.92 -22.78 27.58
CA PRO A 348 -30.54 -21.40 27.84
C PRO A 348 -29.03 -21.32 28.13
N PHE A 349 -28.33 -20.37 27.49
CA PHE A 349 -26.93 -20.07 27.82
C PHE A 349 -26.82 -19.56 29.26
N SER A 350 -26.42 -20.45 30.17
CA SER A 350 -26.28 -20.16 31.59
C SER A 350 -24.84 -19.77 31.90
N SER A 351 -24.63 -18.55 32.38
CA SER A 351 -23.32 -18.01 32.72
C SER A 351 -22.77 -18.61 34.03
N SER A 352 -22.18 -19.81 33.96
CA SER A 352 -21.46 -20.43 35.08
C SER A 352 -19.99 -20.00 35.09
N SER A 353 -19.53 -19.44 36.21
CA SER A 353 -18.18 -18.90 36.38
C SER A 353 -17.10 -19.98 36.60
N SER A 354 -15.86 -19.62 36.26
CA SER A 354 -14.63 -20.18 36.83
C SER A 354 -14.48 -21.71 36.84
N SER A 355 -14.50 -22.34 35.66
CA SER A 355 -13.68 -23.54 35.47
C SER A 355 -12.21 -23.13 35.26
N SER A 356 -11.28 -23.86 35.88
CA SER A 356 -9.85 -23.68 35.64
C SER A 356 -9.49 -24.28 34.28
N LEU A 357 -9.67 -23.50 33.21
CA LEU A 357 -9.22 -23.86 31.87
C LEU A 357 -7.74 -24.26 31.92
N SER A 358 -7.41 -25.38 31.30
CA SER A 358 -6.02 -25.72 30.99
C SER A 358 -5.38 -24.59 30.18
N PRO A 359 -4.06 -24.32 30.33
CA PRO A 359 -3.39 -23.27 29.57
C PRO A 359 -3.64 -23.47 28.08
N ARG A 360 -4.27 -22.47 27.44
CA ARG A 360 -4.49 -22.53 25.98
C ARG A 360 -3.13 -22.52 25.28
N PRO A 361 -2.91 -23.35 24.24
CA PRO A 361 -1.63 -23.39 23.53
C PRO A 361 -1.28 -22.06 22.85
N TYR A 362 -2.28 -21.24 22.52
CA TYR A 362 -2.12 -19.94 21.89
C TYR A 362 -2.76 -18.83 22.72
N SER A 363 -2.21 -17.62 22.58
CA SER A 363 -2.87 -16.37 22.95
C SER A 363 -3.44 -15.66 21.72
N ILE A 364 -4.55 -14.93 21.89
CA ILE A 364 -5.11 -14.06 20.84
C ILE A 364 -5.49 -12.70 21.42
N THR A 365 -4.89 -11.66 20.83
CA THR A 365 -5.15 -10.25 21.11
C THR A 365 -5.88 -9.63 19.93
N GLY A 366 -7.03 -9.02 20.17
CA GLY A 366 -7.77 -8.25 19.17
C GLY A 366 -7.55 -6.75 19.34
N ILE A 367 -7.58 -6.03 18.22
CA ILE A 367 -7.64 -4.57 18.16
C ILE A 367 -8.90 -4.18 17.38
N GLU A 368 -9.69 -3.27 17.94
CA GLU A 368 -10.92 -2.81 17.32
C GLU A 368 -11.16 -1.31 17.58
N LEU A 369 -11.57 -0.57 16.55
CA LEU A 369 -11.75 0.88 16.58
C LEU A 369 -13.12 1.27 17.17
N SER A 370 -14.16 0.45 16.97
CA SER A 370 -15.50 0.66 17.54
C SER A 370 -15.60 0.11 18.97
N GLN A 371 -16.31 0.83 19.85
CA GLN A 371 -16.53 0.40 21.22
C GLN A 371 -17.48 -0.81 21.27
N GLY A 372 -18.62 -0.75 20.58
CA GLY A 372 -19.63 -1.81 20.54
C GLY A 372 -19.13 -3.10 19.89
N MET A 373 -18.28 -2.97 18.86
CA MET A 373 -17.53 -4.10 18.30
C MET A 373 -16.55 -4.67 19.33
N ALA A 374 -15.69 -3.85 19.94
CA ALA A 374 -14.74 -4.27 20.96
C ALA A 374 -15.42 -4.95 22.18
N GLU A 375 -16.59 -4.47 22.59
CA GLU A 375 -17.41 -5.09 23.65
C GLU A 375 -17.96 -6.45 23.24
N LYS A 376 -18.51 -6.58 22.03
CA LYS A 376 -18.93 -7.89 21.49
C LYS A 376 -17.75 -8.87 21.36
N CYS A 377 -16.59 -8.39 20.97
CA CYS A 377 -15.32 -9.13 20.98
C CYS A 377 -14.99 -9.66 22.38
N ARG A 378 -15.07 -8.82 23.43
CA ARG A 378 -14.86 -9.22 24.84
C ARG A 378 -15.90 -10.24 25.32
N GLN A 379 -17.17 -10.06 24.95
CA GLN A 379 -18.28 -10.96 25.31
C GLN A 379 -18.09 -12.40 24.78
N THR A 380 -17.23 -12.62 23.80
CA THR A 380 -16.94 -13.99 23.29
C THR A 380 -16.18 -14.89 24.28
N GLY A 381 -15.41 -14.33 25.23
CA GLY A 381 -14.48 -15.11 26.06
C GLY A 381 -13.34 -15.80 25.30
N VAL A 382 -13.17 -15.54 23.99
CA VAL A 382 -12.08 -16.10 23.19
C VAL A 382 -10.80 -15.29 23.38
N TYR A 383 -10.88 -13.98 23.35
CA TYR A 383 -9.70 -13.11 23.40
C TYR A 383 -9.12 -13.03 24.81
N GLU A 384 -7.79 -13.16 24.91
CA GLU A 384 -7.07 -12.83 26.15
C GLU A 384 -7.15 -11.32 26.41
N LYS A 385 -7.12 -10.52 25.34
CA LYS A 385 -7.10 -9.07 25.41
C LYS A 385 -7.77 -8.43 24.18
N ILE A 386 -8.58 -7.39 24.43
CA ILE A 386 -9.18 -6.55 23.38
C ILE A 386 -8.80 -5.09 23.62
N HIS A 387 -7.93 -4.58 22.77
CA HIS A 387 -7.62 -3.16 22.67
C HIS A 387 -8.75 -2.43 21.93
N HIS A 388 -9.22 -1.33 22.52
CA HIS A 388 -10.15 -0.41 21.89
C HIS A 388 -9.38 0.82 21.37
N GLY A 389 -9.69 1.27 20.16
CA GLY A 389 -8.91 2.22 19.38
C GLY A 389 -7.95 1.55 18.40
N ALA A 390 -7.35 2.33 17.51
CA ALA A 390 -6.43 1.82 16.49
C ALA A 390 -5.13 1.22 17.08
N VAL A 391 -4.36 0.50 16.25
CA VAL A 391 -3.21 -0.35 16.65
C VAL A 391 -2.22 0.27 17.64
N GLN A 392 -1.97 1.58 17.57
CA GLN A 392 -1.06 2.28 18.50
C GLN A 392 -1.62 2.44 19.93
N ALA A 393 -2.85 2.00 20.19
CA ALA A 393 -3.43 1.84 21.53
C ALA A 393 -3.00 0.53 22.23
N ILE A 394 -2.20 -0.32 21.56
CA ILE A 394 -1.33 -1.27 22.26
C ILE A 394 -0.15 -0.48 22.84
N PRO A 395 -0.01 -0.37 24.17
CA PRO A 395 1.20 0.22 24.75
C PRO A 395 2.39 -0.70 24.43
N PRO A 396 3.59 -0.17 24.18
CA PRO A 396 4.75 -0.97 23.83
C PRO A 396 5.24 -1.81 25.01
N THR A 397 4.59 -2.96 25.22
CA THR A 397 5.09 -4.02 26.11
C THR A 397 6.44 -4.50 25.58
N PRO A 398 7.52 -4.47 26.39
CA PRO A 398 8.83 -4.90 25.93
C PRO A 398 8.79 -6.39 25.55
N PRO A 399 9.32 -6.78 24.38
CA PRO A 399 9.20 -8.15 23.91
C PRO A 399 10.06 -9.08 24.76
N VAL A 400 9.41 -9.92 25.57
CA VAL A 400 9.97 -11.21 25.97
C VAL A 400 10.16 -12.04 24.70
N ARG A 401 11.27 -12.78 24.60
CA ARG A 401 11.65 -13.48 23.37
C ARG A 401 10.70 -14.66 23.05
N SER A 402 9.68 -14.40 22.23
CA SER A 402 8.78 -15.41 21.66
C SER A 402 8.71 -15.30 20.13
N HIS A 403 8.64 -16.44 19.45
CA HIS A 403 8.50 -16.51 17.99
C HIS A 403 7.13 -15.98 17.57
N SER A 404 7.08 -14.72 17.13
CA SER A 404 5.84 -13.99 16.84
C SER A 404 5.45 -14.15 15.37
N GLN A 405 4.48 -15.01 15.07
CA GLN A 405 3.90 -15.12 13.73
C GLN A 405 2.82 -14.05 13.52
N PHE A 406 3.14 -13.00 12.77
CA PHE A 406 2.17 -11.94 12.45
C PHE A 406 1.24 -12.37 11.31
N VAL A 407 0.03 -12.85 11.65
CA VAL A 407 -1.04 -13.14 10.69
C VAL A 407 -1.96 -11.92 10.54
N GLY A 408 -1.48 -10.90 9.82
CA GLY A 408 -2.24 -9.68 9.55
C GLY A 408 -3.33 -9.90 8.48
N VAL A 409 -4.55 -10.25 8.91
CA VAL A 409 -5.70 -10.43 8.01
C VAL A 409 -6.32 -9.08 7.63
N VAL A 410 -5.61 -8.28 6.82
CA VAL A 410 -6.12 -6.99 6.31
C VAL A 410 -7.13 -7.25 5.20
N LEU A 411 -8.42 -7.18 5.55
CA LEU A 411 -9.54 -7.38 4.63
C LEU A 411 -9.99 -6.06 4.01
N PHE A 412 -9.44 -5.72 2.84
CA PHE A 412 -10.08 -4.77 1.95
C PHE A 412 -11.35 -5.40 1.38
N ALA A 413 -12.50 -4.76 1.61
CA ALA A 413 -13.76 -5.11 0.97
C ALA A 413 -13.77 -4.57 -0.48
N SER A 414 -13.13 -5.28 -1.40
CA SER A 414 -13.35 -5.08 -2.83
C SER A 414 -14.79 -5.46 -3.18
N GLY A 415 -15.59 -4.48 -3.63
CA GLY A 415 -16.86 -4.72 -4.31
C GLY A 415 -16.65 -5.28 -5.71
#